data_AF-A0A962G9S7-F1
#
_entry.id   AF-A0A962G9S7-F1
#
_cell.length_a   1.000
_cell.length_b   1.000
_cell.length_c   1.000
_cell.angle_alpha   90.00
_cell.angle_beta   90.00
_cell.angle_gamma   90.00
#
_symmetry.space_group_name_H-M   'P 1'
#
loop_
_entity.id
_entity.type
_entity.pdbx_description
1 polymer ?
#
loop_
_entity_poly.entity_id
_entity_poly.type
_entity_poly.pdbx_seq_one_letter_code
_entity_poly.pdbx_strand_id
1 'polypeptide(L)'
;FSLSNVDVAAFKGFLAARGLGVLVSRNVTTRDGRDQQQPYNLRVPGGVQSIGNGGIRYDIKFMQFLQGDQIRGLGGASSPDEGRRVLAQPLHDAAALQFMPPAPSGAPAGSVAIASDGSVAAIVPAQRALAWQSTDANGTPVVRERYWVSVKPGEVRACGGCHGVNTLDQAGHPPAENMPQAFKDLLDYWRVNADPLFRGSFD
;
A
#
# COMPACT_ATOMS: atom_id res chain seq x y z
N PHE A 1 -8.93 -1.27 -14.46
CA PHE A 1 -8.47 -1.41 -15.85
C PHE A 1 -9.49 -0.89 -16.85
N SER A 2 -10.59 -1.61 -17.13
CA SER A 2 -11.63 -1.13 -18.07
C SER A 2 -12.20 0.24 -17.71
N LEU A 3 -12.58 0.44 -16.44
CA LEU A 3 -13.10 1.73 -15.94
C LEU A 3 -12.11 2.90 -16.04
N SER A 4 -10.81 2.62 -16.10
CA SER A 4 -9.75 3.62 -16.23
C SER A 4 -9.28 3.77 -17.69
N ASN A 5 -9.87 3.01 -18.62
CA ASN A 5 -9.40 2.86 -19.99
C ASN A 5 -7.89 2.53 -20.06
N VAL A 6 -7.43 1.62 -19.20
CA VAL A 6 -6.04 1.16 -19.15
C VAL A 6 -5.95 -0.28 -19.62
N ASP A 7 -5.10 -0.52 -20.63
CA ASP A 7 -4.72 -1.87 -21.04
C ASP A 7 -3.86 -2.55 -19.97
N VAL A 8 -4.26 -3.78 -19.59
CA VAL A 8 -3.61 -4.53 -18.52
C VAL A 8 -2.18 -4.92 -18.91
N ALA A 9 -1.97 -5.33 -20.16
CA ALA A 9 -0.66 -5.78 -20.62
C ALA A 9 0.34 -4.61 -20.70
N ALA A 10 -0.11 -3.45 -21.18
CA ALA A 10 0.67 -2.22 -21.22
C ALA A 10 1.07 -1.77 -19.80
N PHE A 11 0.14 -1.75 -18.86
CA PHE A 11 0.43 -1.38 -17.47
C PHE A 11 1.43 -2.35 -16.81
N LYS A 12 1.21 -3.66 -16.96
CA LYS A 12 2.14 -4.67 -16.41
C LYS A 12 3.51 -4.62 -17.10
N GLY A 13 3.56 -4.40 -18.41
CA GLY A 13 4.78 -4.22 -19.18
C GLY A 13 5.56 -2.98 -18.75
N PHE A 14 4.86 -1.86 -18.52
CA PHE A 14 5.43 -0.62 -17.98
C PHE A 14 6.11 -0.85 -16.64
N LEU A 15 5.43 -1.54 -15.72
CA LEU A 15 5.94 -1.89 -14.40
C LEU A 15 7.14 -2.84 -14.51
N ALA A 16 7.03 -3.90 -15.31
CA ALA A 16 8.09 -4.88 -15.49
C ALA A 16 9.38 -4.26 -16.04
N ALA A 17 9.28 -3.39 -17.04
CA ALA A 17 10.41 -2.70 -17.65
C ALA A 17 11.18 -1.78 -16.67
N ARG A 18 10.57 -1.45 -15.53
CA ARG A 18 11.14 -0.56 -14.51
C ARG A 18 11.47 -1.29 -13.20
N GLY A 19 11.32 -2.61 -13.16
CA GLY A 19 11.51 -3.37 -11.93
C GLY A 19 10.49 -3.00 -10.85
N LEU A 20 9.25 -2.69 -11.23
CA LEU A 20 8.17 -2.29 -10.34
C LEU A 20 7.06 -3.34 -10.29
N GLY A 21 6.24 -3.28 -9.26
CA GLY A 21 4.94 -3.95 -9.15
C GLY A 21 3.90 -3.02 -8.53
N VAL A 22 2.68 -3.50 -8.35
CA VAL A 22 1.64 -2.79 -7.61
C VAL A 22 1.02 -3.68 -6.55
N LEU A 23 0.85 -3.12 -5.35
CA LEU A 23 0.10 -3.72 -4.25
C LEU A 23 -1.26 -3.02 -4.15
N VAL A 24 -2.32 -3.81 -4.05
CA VAL A 24 -3.70 -3.34 -3.92
C VAL A 24 -4.38 -4.03 -2.75
N SER A 25 -5.05 -3.28 -1.90
CA SER A 25 -5.98 -3.80 -0.90
C SER A 25 -7.39 -3.27 -1.16
N ARG A 26 -8.40 -4.13 -1.11
CA ARG A 26 -9.79 -3.76 -1.38
C ARG A 26 -10.43 -3.01 -0.22
N ASN A 27 -10.28 -3.51 1.00
CA ASN A 27 -10.70 -2.80 2.19
C ASN A 27 -9.79 -3.12 3.40
N VAL A 28 -8.95 -2.16 3.78
CA VAL A 28 -8.00 -2.31 4.90
C VAL A 28 -8.65 -2.14 6.28
N THR A 29 -9.95 -1.83 6.38
CA THR A 29 -10.68 -1.93 7.65
C THR A 29 -11.00 -3.38 7.99
N THR A 30 -11.10 -4.26 7.00
CA THR A 30 -11.40 -5.68 7.23
C THR A 30 -10.21 -6.45 7.78
N ARG A 31 -10.50 -7.36 8.70
CA ARG A 31 -9.54 -8.23 9.41
C ARG A 31 -10.18 -9.61 9.46
N ASP A 32 -9.41 -10.68 9.30
CA ASP A 32 -9.93 -12.02 9.59
C ASP A 32 -10.50 -12.05 11.03
N GLY A 33 -11.64 -12.71 11.23
CA GLY A 33 -12.30 -12.75 12.54
C GLY A 33 -11.41 -13.28 13.67
N ARG A 34 -10.37 -14.06 13.34
CA ARG A 34 -9.39 -14.61 14.30
C ARG A 34 -8.15 -13.74 14.48
N ASP A 35 -7.96 -12.69 13.68
CA ASP A 35 -6.78 -11.81 13.77
C ASP A 35 -6.94 -10.72 14.84
N GLN A 36 -6.74 -11.14 16.10
CA GLN A 36 -6.97 -10.31 17.30
C GLN A 36 -5.67 -9.80 17.96
N GLN A 37 -4.50 -9.99 17.33
CA GLN A 37 -3.21 -9.58 17.91
C GLN A 37 -2.84 -8.11 17.63
N GLN A 38 -3.67 -7.41 16.86
CA GLN A 38 -3.52 -5.99 16.53
C GLN A 38 -4.92 -5.34 16.61
N PRO A 39 -5.02 -4.00 16.56
CA PRO A 39 -6.30 -3.30 16.52
C PRO A 39 -7.35 -3.97 15.61
N TYR A 40 -8.52 -4.24 16.19
CA TYR A 40 -9.55 -5.10 15.59
C TYR A 40 -10.70 -4.32 14.94
N ASN A 41 -11.13 -3.23 15.57
CA ASN A 41 -12.18 -2.36 15.05
C ASN A 41 -11.55 -1.16 14.34
N LEU A 42 -11.69 -1.08 13.03
CA LEU A 42 -11.02 -0.10 12.19
C LEU A 42 -12.04 0.77 11.45
N ARG A 43 -11.72 2.05 11.30
CA ARG A 43 -12.55 3.03 10.58
C ARG A 43 -11.68 3.96 9.74
N VAL A 44 -12.11 4.22 8.51
CA VAL A 44 -11.68 5.40 7.77
C VAL A 44 -12.63 6.54 8.14
N PRO A 45 -12.18 7.64 8.78
CA PRO A 45 -13.07 8.74 9.16
C PRO A 45 -13.84 9.29 7.95
N GLY A 46 -15.18 9.32 8.03
CA GLY A 46 -16.05 9.72 6.92
C GLY A 46 -16.22 8.68 5.80
N GLY A 47 -15.66 7.48 5.97
CA GLY A 47 -15.75 6.37 5.03
C GLY A 47 -16.22 5.07 5.69
N VAL A 48 -15.72 3.95 5.18
CA VAL A 48 -16.06 2.60 5.66
C VAL A 48 -15.47 2.29 7.05
N GLN A 49 -16.09 1.33 7.72
CA GLN A 49 -15.62 0.76 8.98
C GLN A 49 -15.95 -0.73 9.05
N SER A 50 -15.14 -1.48 9.81
CA SER A 50 -15.40 -2.88 10.15
C SER A 50 -15.25 -3.04 11.65
N ILE A 51 -16.36 -3.33 12.33
CA ILE A 51 -16.47 -3.35 13.79
C ILE A 51 -16.97 -4.73 14.22
N GLY A 52 -16.15 -5.48 14.94
CA GLY A 52 -16.48 -6.85 15.36
C GLY A 52 -16.90 -7.01 16.81
N ASN A 53 -16.42 -6.14 17.70
CA ASN A 53 -16.75 -6.19 19.12
C ASN A 53 -16.91 -4.78 19.73
N GLY A 54 -17.25 -4.71 21.02
CA GLY A 54 -17.40 -3.44 21.75
C GLY A 54 -16.09 -2.73 22.12
N GLY A 55 -14.93 -3.19 21.63
CA GLY A 55 -13.62 -2.63 21.92
C GLY A 55 -13.35 -1.28 21.23
N ILE A 56 -12.16 -0.73 21.50
CA ILE A 56 -11.70 0.56 20.95
C ILE A 56 -11.79 0.55 19.42
N ARG A 57 -12.32 1.64 18.85
CA ARG A 57 -12.33 1.93 17.42
C ARG A 57 -11.12 2.77 17.07
N TYR A 58 -10.33 2.29 16.11
CA TYR A 58 -9.13 2.97 15.66
C TYR A 58 -9.36 3.61 14.30
N ASP A 59 -9.00 4.88 14.20
CA ASP A 59 -9.03 5.60 12.94
C ASP A 59 -7.75 5.32 12.14
N ILE A 60 -7.92 5.02 10.86
CA ILE A 60 -6.84 4.84 9.90
C ILE A 60 -7.04 5.82 8.74
N LYS A 61 -5.96 6.45 8.30
CA LYS A 61 -5.97 7.51 7.28
C LYS A 61 -4.95 7.28 6.17
N PHE A 62 -3.75 6.80 6.51
CA PHE A 62 -2.69 6.55 5.54
C PHE A 62 -2.23 5.11 5.59
N MET A 63 -1.74 4.60 4.46
CA MET A 63 -0.96 3.37 4.41
C MET A 63 0.49 3.74 4.14
N GLN A 64 1.36 3.53 5.12
CA GLN A 64 2.80 3.74 4.99
C GLN A 64 3.47 2.46 4.51
N PHE A 65 4.17 2.54 3.38
CA PHE A 65 4.99 1.45 2.86
C PHE A 65 6.43 1.60 3.38
N LEU A 66 7.04 0.45 3.67
CA LEU A 66 8.39 0.32 4.18
C LEU A 66 9.18 -0.58 3.23
N GLN A 67 10.42 -0.19 2.93
CA GLN A 67 11.39 -1.01 2.21
C GLN A 67 12.52 -1.46 3.14
N GLY A 68 13.01 -2.67 2.92
CA GLY A 68 14.15 -3.22 3.63
C GLY A 68 15.46 -2.75 3.03
N ASP A 69 16.22 -1.96 3.79
CA ASP A 69 17.55 -1.48 3.41
C ASP A 69 18.64 -2.09 4.29
N GLN A 70 19.76 -2.48 3.69
CA GLN A 70 20.92 -3.01 4.41
C GLN A 70 21.77 -1.86 4.97
N ILE A 71 21.24 -1.15 5.97
CA ILE A 71 21.87 0.06 6.53
C ILE A 71 22.36 -0.11 7.96
N ARG A 72 22.09 -1.26 8.59
CA ARG A 72 22.64 -1.55 9.92
C ARG A 72 23.99 -2.27 9.81
N GLY A 73 25.05 -1.53 10.08
CA GLY A 73 26.44 -1.99 10.13
C GLY A 73 26.90 -2.45 11.52
N LEU A 74 28.17 -2.83 11.62
CA LEU A 74 28.90 -3.02 12.87
C LEU A 74 29.71 -1.75 13.18
N GLY A 75 30.20 -1.61 14.41
CA GLY A 75 30.92 -0.39 14.86
C GLY A 75 30.09 0.53 15.76
N GLY A 76 30.64 1.70 16.09
CA GLY A 76 29.99 2.72 16.93
C GLY A 76 28.98 3.58 16.15
N ALA A 77 28.23 4.43 16.85
CA ALA A 77 27.16 5.24 16.24
C ALA A 77 27.65 6.35 15.29
N SER A 78 28.91 6.78 15.41
CA SER A 78 29.44 7.93 14.65
C SER A 78 29.99 7.57 13.27
N SER A 79 30.53 6.36 13.11
CA SER A 79 31.12 5.89 11.84
C SER A 79 31.05 4.36 11.80
N PRO A 80 29.85 3.78 11.69
CA PRO A 80 29.70 2.33 11.54
C PRO A 80 30.26 1.88 10.18
N ASP A 81 30.64 0.61 10.10
CA ASP A 81 30.89 -0.07 8.83
C ASP A 81 29.64 -0.01 7.93
N GLU A 82 29.82 -0.25 6.63
CA GLU A 82 28.70 -0.39 5.70
C GLU A 82 27.65 -1.40 6.20
N GLY A 83 26.39 -1.05 5.99
CA GLY A 83 25.27 -1.82 6.51
C GLY A 83 25.16 -3.20 5.86
N ARG A 84 24.90 -4.22 6.69
CA ARG A 84 24.67 -5.60 6.23
C ARG A 84 23.36 -6.21 6.73
N ARG A 85 22.68 -5.52 7.65
CA ARG A 85 21.41 -5.99 8.23
C ARG A 85 20.28 -5.10 7.77
N VAL A 86 19.18 -5.74 7.40
CA VAL A 86 17.98 -5.09 6.90
C VAL A 86 17.28 -4.33 8.01
N LEU A 87 17.03 -3.04 7.80
CA LEU A 87 16.11 -2.23 8.59
C LEU A 87 14.96 -1.74 7.70
N ALA A 88 13.77 -1.64 8.29
CA ALA A 88 12.64 -1.01 7.63
C ALA A 88 12.88 0.48 7.53
N GLN A 89 12.81 1.02 6.32
CA GLN A 89 12.83 2.46 6.03
C GLN A 89 11.53 2.82 5.33
N PRO A 90 10.95 4.01 5.56
CA PRO A 90 9.88 4.54 4.71
C PRO A 90 10.23 4.38 3.24
N LEU A 91 9.27 3.94 2.42
CA LEU A 91 9.47 3.75 0.98
C LEU A 91 10.08 5.01 0.35
N HIS A 92 11.25 4.86 -0.27
CA HIS A 92 12.02 5.94 -0.89
C HIS A 92 12.56 5.61 -2.29
N ASP A 93 12.25 4.42 -2.81
CA ASP A 93 12.60 4.05 -4.18
C ASP A 93 12.07 5.07 -5.20
N ALA A 94 12.99 5.78 -5.85
CA ALA A 94 12.65 6.91 -6.72
C ALA A 94 11.77 6.50 -7.91
N ALA A 95 11.99 5.31 -8.48
CA ALA A 95 11.20 4.83 -9.61
C ALA A 95 9.78 4.49 -9.19
N ALA A 96 9.58 3.90 -8.01
CA ALA A 96 8.26 3.66 -7.45
C ALA A 96 7.53 4.98 -7.14
N LEU A 97 8.21 5.93 -6.48
CA LEU A 97 7.64 7.22 -6.10
C LEU A 97 7.26 8.09 -7.32
N GLN A 98 8.04 8.03 -8.40
CA GLN A 98 7.83 8.86 -9.60
C GLN A 98 6.44 8.67 -10.23
N PHE A 99 5.87 7.46 -10.16
CA PHE A 99 4.62 7.11 -10.83
C PHE A 99 3.43 6.97 -9.88
N MET A 100 3.61 7.30 -8.61
CA MET A 100 2.50 7.41 -7.66
C MET A 100 1.91 8.83 -7.67
N PRO A 101 0.61 8.97 -7.34
CA PRO A 101 0.04 10.26 -7.00
C PRO A 101 0.86 10.93 -5.88
N PRO A 102 0.95 12.27 -5.85
CA PRO A 102 1.63 12.97 -4.76
C PRO A 102 1.11 12.52 -3.40
N ALA A 103 2.03 12.39 -2.44
CA ALA A 103 1.67 12.01 -1.09
C ALA A 103 0.66 13.03 -0.51
N PRO A 104 -0.38 12.57 0.21
CA PRO A 104 -1.32 13.48 0.84
C PRO A 104 -0.62 14.42 1.82
N SER A 105 -1.07 15.67 1.92
CA SER A 105 -0.55 16.62 2.90
C SER A 105 -0.62 16.06 4.33
N GLY A 106 0.49 16.17 5.07
CA GLY A 106 0.62 15.66 6.43
C GLY A 106 0.79 14.14 6.56
N ALA A 107 0.86 13.39 5.45
CA ALA A 107 1.11 11.96 5.50
C ALA A 107 2.58 11.67 5.88
N PRO A 108 2.85 10.60 6.66
CA PRO A 108 4.21 10.12 6.88
C PRO A 108 4.92 9.81 5.56
N ALA A 109 6.26 9.94 5.52
CA ALA A 109 7.05 9.57 4.35
C ALA A 109 6.74 8.14 3.87
N GLY A 110 6.74 7.91 2.55
CA GLY A 110 6.43 6.61 1.95
C GLY A 110 4.97 6.18 2.07
N SER A 111 4.04 7.11 2.35
CA SER A 111 2.61 6.79 2.50
C SER A 111 1.75 7.18 1.31
N VAL A 112 0.65 6.45 1.14
CA VAL A 112 -0.49 6.79 0.30
C VAL A 112 -1.74 6.99 1.16
N ALA A 113 -2.76 7.66 0.62
CA ALA A 113 -4.06 7.75 1.29
C ALA A 113 -4.76 6.39 1.33
N ILE A 114 -5.49 6.13 2.41
CA ILE A 114 -6.54 5.11 2.43
C ILE A 114 -7.81 5.79 1.90
N ALA A 115 -8.40 5.23 0.84
CA ALA A 115 -9.61 5.79 0.24
C ALA A 115 -10.83 5.62 1.16
N SER A 116 -11.91 6.35 0.89
CA SER A 116 -13.14 6.30 1.71
C SER A 116 -13.82 4.92 1.70
N ASP A 117 -13.60 4.11 0.67
CA ASP A 117 -14.04 2.71 0.58
C ASP A 117 -13.09 1.72 1.29
N GLY A 118 -12.05 2.24 1.95
CA GLY A 118 -11.03 1.45 2.64
C GLY A 118 -9.96 0.88 1.71
N SER A 119 -10.01 1.18 0.41
CA SER A 119 -9.03 0.65 -0.52
C SER A 119 -7.69 1.39 -0.45
N VAL A 120 -6.63 0.68 -0.82
CA VAL A 120 -5.26 1.19 -0.91
C VAL A 120 -4.63 0.66 -2.19
N ALA A 121 -3.87 1.49 -2.88
CA ALA A 121 -3.00 1.05 -3.96
C ALA A 121 -1.67 1.80 -3.94
N ALA A 122 -0.57 1.09 -4.18
CA ALA A 122 0.75 1.69 -4.27
C ALA A 122 1.61 0.96 -5.30
N ILE A 123 2.35 1.73 -6.10
CA ILE A 123 3.45 1.20 -6.92
C ILE A 123 4.63 0.99 -5.97
N VAL A 124 5.28 -0.17 -6.08
CA VAL A 124 6.37 -0.57 -5.20
C VAL A 124 7.53 -1.16 -6.00
N PRO A 125 8.78 -1.09 -5.51
CA PRO A 125 9.89 -1.74 -6.17
C PRO A 125 9.74 -3.26 -6.10
N ALA A 126 9.87 -3.92 -7.25
CA ALA A 126 9.89 -5.37 -7.32
C ALA A 126 11.20 -5.92 -6.75
N GLN A 127 11.17 -7.19 -6.34
CA GLN A 127 12.34 -7.91 -5.80
C GLN A 127 12.99 -7.21 -4.58
N ARG A 128 12.25 -6.33 -3.90
CA ARG A 128 12.61 -5.76 -2.62
C ARG A 128 11.80 -6.41 -1.51
N ALA A 129 12.37 -6.43 -0.30
CA ALA A 129 11.65 -6.77 0.91
C ALA A 129 10.78 -5.57 1.29
N LEU A 130 9.46 -5.74 1.27
CA LEU A 130 8.50 -4.69 1.59
C LEU A 130 7.64 -5.10 2.79
N ALA A 131 7.25 -4.11 3.57
CA ALA A 131 6.21 -4.22 4.58
C ALA A 131 5.36 -2.94 4.51
N TRP A 132 4.24 -2.90 5.22
CA TRP A 132 3.40 -1.71 5.28
C TRP A 132 2.64 -1.65 6.59
N GLN A 133 2.14 -0.46 6.92
CA GLN A 133 1.34 -0.23 8.10
C GLN A 133 0.29 0.85 7.85
N SER A 134 -0.93 0.62 8.34
CA SER A 134 -1.92 1.68 8.44
C SER A 134 -1.53 2.63 9.56
N THR A 135 -1.78 3.92 9.36
CA THR A 135 -1.51 4.95 10.37
C THR A 135 -2.74 5.82 10.58
N ASP A 136 -2.86 6.41 11.77
CA ASP A 136 -3.84 7.44 12.06
C ASP A 136 -3.49 8.77 11.34
N ALA A 137 -4.27 9.82 11.59
CA ALA A 137 -4.05 11.11 10.95
C ALA A 137 -2.74 11.83 11.36
N ASN A 138 -2.15 11.44 12.49
CA ASN A 138 -0.88 11.98 12.99
C ASN A 138 0.32 11.11 12.57
N GLY A 139 0.08 10.01 11.84
CA GLY A 139 1.12 9.07 11.45
C GLY A 139 1.45 7.99 12.48
N THR A 140 0.66 7.87 13.56
CA THR A 140 0.83 6.80 14.55
C THR A 140 0.43 5.47 13.91
N PRO A 141 1.28 4.43 13.92
CA PRO A 141 0.92 3.16 13.29
C PRO A 141 -0.15 2.40 14.10
N VAL A 142 -1.16 1.90 13.39
CA VAL A 142 -2.32 1.20 13.95
C VAL A 142 -2.20 -0.31 13.70
N VAL A 143 -2.20 -0.73 12.43
CA VAL A 143 -2.03 -2.14 12.03
C VAL A 143 -0.81 -2.27 11.12
N ARG A 144 -0.02 -3.32 11.32
CA ARG A 144 1.25 -3.58 10.65
C ARG A 144 1.20 -4.92 9.93
N GLU A 145 1.68 -4.94 8.69
CA GLU A 145 2.17 -6.16 8.06
C GLU A 145 3.45 -6.59 8.77
N ARG A 146 3.49 -7.83 9.24
CA ARG A 146 4.58 -8.37 10.07
C ARG A 146 5.52 -9.29 9.28
N TYR A 147 5.22 -9.51 8.00
CA TYR A 147 6.08 -10.23 7.07
C TYR A 147 6.78 -9.29 6.09
N TRP A 148 7.95 -9.71 5.65
CA TRP A 148 8.56 -9.15 4.45
C TRP A 148 7.94 -9.82 3.23
N VAL A 149 7.32 -9.01 2.39
CA VAL A 149 6.66 -9.43 1.17
C VAL A 149 7.41 -8.84 -0.02
N SER A 150 7.64 -9.65 -1.06
CA SER A 150 8.18 -9.19 -2.33
C SER A 150 7.18 -9.41 -3.45
N VAL A 151 7.26 -8.55 -4.47
CA VAL A 151 6.52 -8.70 -5.73
C VAL A 151 7.49 -8.97 -6.88
N LYS A 152 7.02 -9.66 -7.91
CA LYS A 152 7.74 -9.82 -9.19
C LYS A 152 7.61 -8.55 -10.04
N PRO A 153 8.57 -8.27 -10.93
CA PRO A 153 8.41 -7.19 -11.91
C PRO A 153 7.13 -7.38 -12.73
N GLY A 154 6.32 -6.32 -12.85
CA GLY A 154 5.04 -6.33 -13.55
C GLY A 154 3.89 -6.99 -12.80
N GLU A 155 4.10 -7.40 -11.54
CA GLU A 155 3.04 -8.03 -10.75
C GLU A 155 1.98 -7.01 -10.31
N VAL A 156 0.72 -7.39 -10.48
CA VAL A 156 -0.44 -6.72 -9.86
C VAL A 156 -0.95 -7.67 -8.78
N ARG A 157 -0.61 -7.39 -7.53
CA ARG A 157 -1.01 -8.23 -6.39
C ARG A 157 -2.13 -7.54 -5.61
N ALA A 158 -3.28 -8.20 -5.54
CA ALA A 158 -4.45 -7.70 -4.84
C ALA A 158 -4.80 -8.59 -3.63
N CYS A 159 -5.16 -7.95 -2.52
CA CYS A 159 -5.61 -8.59 -1.28
C CYS A 159 -6.99 -8.04 -0.88
N GLY A 160 -7.82 -8.86 -0.22
CA GLY A 160 -9.12 -8.41 0.29
C GLY A 160 -8.99 -7.38 1.42
N GLY A 161 -7.99 -7.53 2.28
CA GLY A 161 -7.70 -6.64 3.41
C GLY A 161 -6.33 -6.93 4.03
N CYS A 162 -5.97 -6.21 5.10
CA CYS A 162 -4.71 -6.38 5.82
C CYS A 162 -4.80 -7.61 6.75
N HIS A 163 -4.11 -8.70 6.36
CA HIS A 163 -4.30 -10.06 6.87
C HIS A 163 -5.62 -10.69 6.40
N GLY A 164 -5.70 -10.85 5.07
CA GLY A 164 -6.89 -11.21 4.30
C GLY A 164 -7.85 -12.18 5.00
N VAL A 165 -9.13 -11.83 4.95
CA VAL A 165 -10.23 -12.63 5.48
C VAL A 165 -10.24 -14.00 4.80
N ASN A 166 -10.14 -15.09 5.58
CA ASN A 166 -10.21 -16.43 5.04
C ASN A 166 -11.67 -16.89 4.87
N THR A 167 -12.50 -16.65 5.88
CA THR A 167 -13.94 -17.00 5.85
C THR A 167 -14.82 -15.80 6.12
N LEU A 168 -14.70 -15.23 7.33
CA LEU A 168 -15.47 -14.08 7.76
C LEU A 168 -14.57 -13.04 8.40
N ASP A 169 -14.87 -11.78 8.14
CA ASP A 169 -14.21 -10.66 8.76
C ASP A 169 -14.63 -10.52 10.23
N GLN A 170 -14.06 -9.54 10.92
CA GLN A 170 -14.41 -9.28 12.32
C GLN A 170 -15.89 -8.98 12.55
N ALA A 171 -16.59 -8.45 11.56
CA ALA A 171 -17.99 -8.06 11.62
C ALA A 171 -18.93 -9.17 11.10
N GLY A 172 -18.40 -10.34 10.75
CA GLY A 172 -19.19 -11.47 10.24
C GLY A 172 -19.52 -11.37 8.75
N HIS A 173 -18.82 -10.53 7.99
CA HIS A 173 -18.99 -10.40 6.54
C HIS A 173 -18.00 -11.29 5.76
N PRO A 174 -18.33 -11.72 4.54
CA PRO A 174 -17.35 -12.37 3.66
C PRO A 174 -16.19 -11.43 3.26
N PRO A 175 -15.11 -11.97 2.66
CA PRO A 175 -14.01 -11.14 2.16
C PRO A 175 -14.48 -10.01 1.25
N ALA A 176 -13.82 -8.85 1.33
CA ALA A 176 -14.19 -7.67 0.56
C ALA A 176 -14.00 -7.89 -0.95
N GLU A 177 -15.05 -7.64 -1.73
CA GLU A 177 -15.04 -7.73 -3.20
C GLU A 177 -15.21 -6.36 -3.89
N ASN A 178 -15.29 -5.26 -3.12
CA ASN A 178 -15.47 -3.92 -3.67
C ASN A 178 -14.39 -3.59 -4.71
N MET A 179 -14.78 -2.86 -5.75
CA MET A 179 -13.85 -2.30 -6.71
C MET A 179 -12.99 -1.27 -5.98
N PRO A 180 -11.65 -1.47 -5.89
CA PRO A 180 -10.80 -0.62 -5.07
C PRO A 180 -10.64 0.76 -5.71
N GLN A 181 -11.29 1.77 -5.13
CA GLN A 181 -11.24 3.16 -5.62
C GLN A 181 -9.78 3.66 -5.74
N ALA A 182 -8.93 3.40 -4.75
CA ALA A 182 -7.52 3.80 -4.75
C ALA A 182 -6.75 3.23 -5.94
N PHE A 183 -7.07 2.00 -6.38
CA PHE A 183 -6.40 1.42 -7.54
C PHE A 183 -6.89 2.02 -8.85
N LYS A 184 -8.19 2.34 -8.95
CA LYS A 184 -8.72 3.10 -10.08
C LYS A 184 -8.04 4.46 -10.18
N ASP A 185 -7.94 5.19 -9.07
CA ASP A 185 -7.32 6.52 -9.03
C ASP A 185 -5.82 6.45 -9.41
N LEU A 186 -5.11 5.41 -8.95
CA LEU A 186 -3.73 5.16 -9.36
C LEU A 186 -3.60 4.91 -10.87
N LEU A 187 -4.48 4.10 -11.45
CA LEU A 187 -4.49 3.83 -12.89
C LEU A 187 -4.82 5.08 -13.70
N ASP A 188 -5.76 5.89 -13.22
CA ASP A 188 -6.13 7.16 -13.86
C ASP A 188 -4.96 8.15 -13.82
N TYR A 189 -4.27 8.26 -12.68
CA TYR A 189 -3.06 9.05 -12.54
C TYR A 189 -1.94 8.57 -13.46
N TRP A 190 -1.68 7.25 -13.47
CA TRP A 190 -0.66 6.64 -14.32
C TRP A 190 -0.91 6.95 -15.79
N ARG A 191 -2.16 6.80 -16.27
CA ARG A 191 -2.53 7.05 -17.65
C ARG A 191 -2.17 8.48 -18.12
N VAL A 192 -2.31 9.46 -17.24
CA VAL A 192 -2.00 10.87 -17.54
C VAL A 192 -0.50 11.18 -17.42
N ASN A 193 0.22 10.52 -16.50
CA ASN A 193 1.56 10.95 -16.11
C ASN A 193 2.71 10.05 -16.61
N ALA A 194 2.42 8.80 -16.94
CA ALA A 194 3.42 7.78 -17.25
C ALA A 194 3.53 7.45 -18.74
N ASP A 195 2.58 7.88 -19.57
CA ASP A 195 2.58 7.63 -21.01
C ASP A 195 3.23 8.80 -21.79
N PRO A 196 4.35 8.57 -22.52
CA PRO A 196 4.91 9.57 -23.42
C PRO A 196 3.98 9.94 -24.59
N LEU A 197 3.07 9.05 -25.02
CA LEU A 197 2.13 9.31 -26.12
C LEU A 197 1.14 10.44 -25.82
N PHE A 198 0.97 10.81 -24.54
CA PHE A 198 0.13 11.92 -24.11
C PHE A 198 0.91 13.09 -23.48
N ARG A 199 2.26 13.02 -23.47
CA ARG A 199 3.10 14.17 -23.05
C ARG A 199 3.27 15.23 -24.14
N GLY A 200 2.95 14.89 -25.38
CA GLY A 200 2.67 15.83 -26.47
C GLY A 200 1.40 15.34 -27.14
N SER A 201 0.40 16.21 -27.27
CA SER A 201 -0.81 15.96 -28.05
C SER A 201 -0.49 15.31 -29.40
N PHE A 202 -1.43 14.51 -29.92
CA PHE A 202 -1.53 14.30 -31.38
C PHE A 202 -2.17 15.52 -32.06
N ASP A 203 -1.77 16.72 -31.63
CA ASP A 203 -2.07 18.00 -32.29
C ASP A 203 -0.73 18.58 -32.78
#